data_AF-A0A3G9GI10-F1
#
_entry.id   AF-A0A3G9GI10-F1
#
_cell.length_a   1.000
_cell.length_b   1.000
_cell.length_c   1.000
_cell.angle_alpha   90.00
_cell.angle_beta   90.00
_cell.angle_gamma   90.00
#
_symmetry.space_group_name_H-M   'P 1'
#
loop_
_entity.id
_entity.type
_entity.pdbx_description
1 polymer ?
#
loop_
_entity_poly.entity_id
_entity_poly.type
_entity_poly.pdbx_seq_one_letter_code
_entity_poly.pdbx_strand_id
1 'polypeptide(L)' 'MTQDQLTLLLIKGTIADLPDEDRLKVDEANRQLREVLAAYPEGHAHLALALLSAELAAKA' A
#
# COMPACT_ATOMS: atom_id res chain seq x y z
N MET A 1 13.52 15.14 8.21
CA MET A 1 12.64 14.24 7.43
C MET A 1 13.46 13.02 7.04
N THR A 2 12.99 11.81 7.33
CA THR A 2 13.68 10.57 6.94
C THR A 2 13.37 10.22 5.49
N GLN A 3 14.14 9.30 4.90
CA GLN A 3 13.88 8.79 3.55
C GLN A 3 12.49 8.17 3.44
N ASP A 4 12.06 7.41 4.45
CA ASP A 4 10.73 6.80 4.48
C ASP A 4 9.60 7.84 4.54
N GLN A 5 9.80 8.92 5.31
CA GLN A 5 8.84 10.03 5.38
C GLN A 5 8.73 10.77 4.04
N LEU A 6 9.85 10.93 3.33
CA LEU A 6 9.86 11.52 1.99
C LEU A 6 9.12 10.62 0.98
N THR A 7 9.42 9.32 0.98
CA THR A 7 8.75 8.35 0.10
C THR A 7 7.24 8.33 0.33
N LEU A 8 6.81 8.35 1.60
CA LEU A 8 5.39 8.44 1.95
C LEU A 8 4.74 9.71 1.37
N LEU A 9 5.42 10.85 1.46
CA LEU A 9 4.90 12.12 0.95
C LEU A 9 4.79 12.11 -0.57
N LEU A 10 5.79 11.56 -1.27
CA LEU A 10 5.78 11.43 -2.73
C LEU A 10 4.63 10.54 -3.20
N ILE A 11 4.44 9.37 -2.58
CA ILE A 11 3.32 8.46 -2.92
C ILE A 11 1.98 9.17 -2.71
N LYS A 12 1.80 9.90 -1.60
CA LYS A 12 0.58 10.68 -1.36
C LYS A 12 0.35 11.76 -2.43
N GLY A 13 1.41 12.42 -2.87
CA GLY A 13 1.35 13.37 -3.99
C GLY A 13 0.90 12.70 -5.27
N THR A 14 1.51 11.57 -5.64
CA THR A 14 1.12 10.78 -6.82
C THR A 14 -0.34 10.36 -6.79
N ILE A 15 -0.86 9.93 -5.63
CA ILE A 15 -2.29 9.57 -5.47
C ILE A 15 -3.19 10.81 -5.61
N ALA A 16 -2.76 11.96 -5.07
CA ALA A 16 -3.50 13.21 -5.19
C ALA A 16 -3.60 13.68 -6.65
N ASP A 17 -2.57 13.43 -7.46
CA ASP A 17 -2.54 13.81 -8.87
C ASP A 17 -3.38 12.89 -9.79
N LEU A 18 -3.89 11.77 -9.27
CA LEU A 18 -4.78 10.89 -10.05
C LEU A 18 -6.16 11.54 -10.30
N PRO A 19 -6.82 11.19 -11.42
CA PRO A 19 -8.24 11.48 -11.61
C PRO A 19 -9.08 10.90 -10.46
N ASP A 20 -10.22 11.53 -10.15
CA ASP A 20 -11.05 11.14 -9.01
C ASP A 20 -11.48 9.66 -9.06
N GLU A 21 -11.84 9.16 -10.24
CA GLU A 21 -12.22 7.74 -10.41
C GLU A 21 -11.09 6.78 -10.05
N ASP A 22 -9.84 7.13 -10.37
CA ASP A 22 -8.69 6.28 -10.08
C ASP A 22 -8.23 6.45 -8.63
N ARG A 23 -8.36 7.66 -8.07
CA ARG A 23 -8.12 7.88 -6.64
C ARG A 23 -9.06 7.04 -5.77
N LEU A 24 -10.34 6.97 -6.13
CA LEU A 24 -11.32 6.12 -5.43
C LEU A 24 -10.95 4.63 -5.46
N LYS A 25 -10.40 4.13 -6.57
CA LYS A 25 -9.92 2.74 -6.66
C LYS A 25 -8.71 2.50 -5.76
N VAL A 26 -7.78 3.47 -5.67
CA VAL A 26 -6.63 3.38 -4.76
C VAL A 26 -7.09 3.39 -3.30
N ASP A 27 -8.03 4.26 -2.94
CA ASP A 27 -8.56 4.35 -1.58
C ASP A 27 -9.28 3.05 -1.17
N GLU A 28 -10.08 2.48 -2.07
CA GLU A 28 -10.75 1.20 -1.84
C GLU A 28 -9.74 0.05 -1.67
N ALA A 29 -8.72 -0.04 -2.52
CA ALA A 29 -7.67 -1.04 -2.37
C ALA A 29 -6.92 -0.88 -1.04
N ASN A 30 -6.57 0.35 -0.65
CA ASN A 30 -5.90 0.65 0.62
C ASN A 30 -6.78 0.27 1.83
N ARG A 31 -8.10 0.51 1.76
CA ARG A 31 -9.06 0.08 2.77
C ARG A 31 -9.05 -1.44 2.94
N GLN A 32 -9.17 -2.18 1.85
CA GLN A 32 -9.15 -3.65 1.86
C GLN A 32 -7.85 -4.21 2.44
N LEU A 33 -6.69 -3.65 2.06
CA LEU A 33 -5.40 -4.06 2.62
C LEU A 33 -5.32 -3.83 4.14
N ARG A 34 -5.88 -2.72 4.63
CA ARG A 34 -5.95 -2.45 6.08
C ARG A 34 -6.87 -3.41 6.82
N GLU A 35 -7.99 -3.79 6.22
CA GLU A 35 -8.90 -4.80 6.78
C GLU A 35 -8.22 -6.16 6.88
N VAL A 36 -7.44 -6.56 5.87
CA VAL A 36 -6.63 -7.78 5.93
C VAL A 36 -5.61 -7.70 7.06
N LEU A 37 -4.86 -6.59 7.19
CA LEU A 37 -3.90 -6.42 8.29
C LEU A 37 -4.57 -6.51 9.67
N ALA A 38 -5.78 -5.95 9.82
CA ALA A 38 -6.54 -6.01 11.06
C ALA A 38 -7.08 -7.41 11.38
N ALA A 39 -7.42 -8.21 10.36
CA ALA A 39 -7.94 -9.56 10.54
C ALA A 39 -6.89 -10.57 11.06
N TYR A 40 -5.59 -10.26 10.93
CA TYR A 40 -4.49 -11.11 11.37
C TYR A 40 -3.51 -10.37 12.30
N PRO A 41 -3.91 -10.08 13.56
CA PRO A 41 -3.14 -9.23 14.47
C PRO A 41 -1.79 -9.82 14.89
N GLU A 42 -1.60 -11.13 14.75
CA GLU A 42 -0.35 -11.84 15.07
C GLU A 42 0.76 -11.65 14.02
N GLY A 43 0.57 -10.74 13.05
CA GLY A 43 1.60 -10.40 12.06
C GLY A 43 1.60 -11.29 10.82
N HIS A 44 0.75 -12.32 10.74
CA HIS A 44 0.64 -13.18 9.55
C HIS A 44 0.35 -12.38 8.26
N ALA A 45 -0.51 -11.36 8.34
CA ALA A 45 -0.79 -10.49 7.20
C ALA A 45 0.42 -9.64 6.78
N HIS A 46 1.32 -9.28 7.70
CA HIS A 46 2.55 -8.57 7.35
C HIS A 46 3.49 -9.45 6.55
N LEU A 47 3.64 -10.73 6.95
CA LEU A 47 4.46 -11.69 6.21
C LEU A 47 3.87 -11.99 4.83
N ALA A 48 2.55 -12.13 4.73
CA ALA A 48 1.86 -12.31 3.45
C ALA A 48 2.05 -11.10 2.52
N LEU A 49 1.95 -9.87 3.06
CA LEU A 49 2.19 -8.65 2.29
C LEU A 49 3.65 -8.53 1.82
N ALA A 50 4.60 -8.92 2.67
CA ALA A 50 6.02 -8.96 2.31
C ALA A 50 6.29 -9.95 1.16
N LEU A 51 5.72 -11.16 1.23
CA LEU A 51 5.80 -12.15 0.15
C LEU A 51 5.24 -11.59 -1.16
N LEU A 52 4.02 -11.06 -1.14
CA LEU A 52 3.38 -10.49 -2.33
C LEU A 52 4.24 -9.37 -2.96
N SER A 53 4.79 -8.49 -2.12
CA SER A 53 5.65 -7.40 -2.59
C SER A 53 6.95 -7.93 -3.23
N ALA A 54 7.55 -8.97 -2.64
CA ALA A 54 8.73 -9.62 -3.21
C ALA A 54 8.44 -10.32 -4.54
N GLU A 55 7.28 -10.97 -4.67
CA GLU A 55 6.83 -11.59 -5.92
C GLU A 55 6.61 -10.56 -7.04
N LEU A 56 6.05 -9.39 -6.72
CA LEU A 56 5.87 -8.30 -7.69
C LEU A 56 7.21 -7.75 -8.16
N ALA A 57 8.16 -7.54 -7.24
CA ALA A 57 9.50 -7.07 -7.56
C ALA A 57 10.29 -8.07 -8.41
N ALA A 58 10.11 -9.38 -8.17
CA ALA A 58 10.77 -10.43 -8.94
C ALA A 58 10.18 -10.63 -10.35
N LYS A 59 8.96 -10.14 -10.59
CA LYS A 59 8.27 -10.20 -11.90
C LYS A 59 8.51 -8.96 -12.77
N ALA A 60 9.09 -7.89 -12.21
CA ALA A 60 9.46 -6.67 -12.92
C ALA A 60 10.82 -6.82 -13.60
#